data_AF-A0A366HL40-F1
#
_entry.id   AF-A0A366HL40-F1
#
_cell.length_a   1.000
_cell.length_b   1.000
_cell.length_c   1.000
_cell.angle_alpha   90.00
_cell.angle_beta   90.00
_cell.angle_gamma   90.00
#
_symmetry.space_group_name_H-M   'P 1'
#
loop_
_entity.id
_entity.type
_entity.pdbx_description
1 polymer ?
#
loop_
_entity_poly.entity_id
_entity_poly.type
_entity_poly.pdbx_seq_one_letter_code
_entity_poly.pdbx_strand_id
1 'polypeptide(L)'
;MPILTSRLSWIDWMRGLAVVGMLVTHVMNAFLHPDHEHAAWRHEFTSYSGLVAPSFFWIAGYVQGLAIRRAHREGRPVGGFRRWHRLGIILLIGYLLHLPLAHWLKGDFGAESWKTFLQVDALQCLAASLALLLAMGIAGVRWFDGLVLLTGAATVFIAPLAGSWSTGFWFVDAWLNHNTGSLFPLFPWFGFAAAGCLASRWEPSWKWYVPLAVALMAAGYVFEPTPWSYTHPTFFGERLGWVCLLAVAVHGVAGWFAPQWLLLAGRESLFVYVSHLLILFSIPFTGKPLQEAVGRTLSPWQVVLLSVALATVCLVLASLNERRKHRLLARAKVT
;
A
#
# COMPACT_ATOMS: atom_id res chain seq x y z
N MET A 1 24.53 -5.77 -18.54
CA MET A 1 24.11 -5.09 -17.30
C MET A 1 23.82 -6.17 -16.25
N PRO A 2 24.60 -6.29 -15.16
CA PRO A 2 24.82 -7.59 -14.56
C PRO A 2 23.87 -7.89 -13.40
N ILE A 3 23.05 -8.94 -13.57
CA ILE A 3 22.66 -10.00 -12.60
C ILE A 3 21.87 -9.60 -11.32
N LEU A 4 21.96 -8.35 -10.82
CA LEU A 4 21.13 -7.86 -9.70
C LEU A 4 19.71 -7.47 -10.12
N THR A 5 19.45 -7.31 -11.42
CA THR A 5 18.16 -6.88 -11.97
C THR A 5 17.11 -7.99 -12.03
N SER A 6 17.49 -9.27 -12.14
CA SER A 6 16.51 -10.37 -12.19
C SER A 6 15.96 -10.73 -10.80
N ARG A 7 16.79 -10.71 -9.75
CA ARG A 7 16.40 -11.12 -8.38
C ARG A 7 15.33 -10.23 -7.71
N LEU A 8 15.15 -9.00 -8.19
CA LEU A 8 14.12 -8.07 -7.66
C LEU A 8 13.00 -7.79 -8.67
N SER A 9 13.10 -8.31 -9.90
CA SER A 9 12.08 -8.09 -10.94
C SER A 9 10.71 -8.64 -10.54
N TRP A 10 10.67 -9.76 -9.81
CA TRP A 10 9.43 -10.31 -9.27
C TRP A 10 8.75 -9.37 -8.26
N ILE A 11 9.53 -8.59 -7.50
CA ILE A 11 8.97 -7.61 -6.55
C ILE A 11 8.29 -6.48 -7.30
N ASP A 12 8.94 -5.95 -8.33
CA ASP A 12 8.34 -4.91 -9.17
C ASP A 12 7.14 -5.47 -9.95
N TRP A 13 7.17 -6.74 -10.36
CA TRP A 13 6.04 -7.39 -11.01
C TRP A 13 4.84 -7.54 -10.05
N MET A 14 5.07 -8.04 -8.83
CA MET A 14 4.04 -8.12 -7.78
C MET A 14 3.47 -6.73 -7.45
N ARG A 15 4.35 -5.72 -7.31
CA ARG A 15 3.94 -4.34 -7.03
C ARG A 15 3.14 -3.77 -8.19
N GLY A 16 3.50 -4.08 -9.42
CA GLY A 16 2.74 -3.72 -10.61
C GLY A 16 1.33 -4.31 -10.59
N LEU A 17 1.18 -5.59 -10.22
CA LEU A 17 -0.14 -6.22 -10.09
C LEU A 17 -0.99 -5.51 -9.02
N ALA A 18 -0.39 -5.17 -7.87
CA ALA A 18 -1.06 -4.39 -6.84
C ALA A 18 -1.49 -3.00 -7.33
N VAL A 19 -0.67 -2.33 -8.16
CA VAL A 19 -1.02 -1.05 -8.80
C VAL A 19 -2.24 -1.20 -9.71
N VAL A 20 -2.29 -2.24 -10.55
CA VAL A 20 -3.45 -2.49 -11.41
C VAL A 20 -4.70 -2.73 -10.55
N GLY A 21 -4.61 -3.60 -9.55
CA GLY A 21 -5.71 -3.89 -8.63
C GLY A 21 -6.21 -2.62 -7.92
N MET A 22 -5.31 -1.76 -7.47
CA MET A 22 -5.62 -0.47 -6.85
C MET A 22 -6.42 0.46 -7.78
N LEU A 23 -5.96 0.62 -9.02
CA LEU A 23 -6.63 1.48 -10.00
C LEU A 23 -8.06 0.98 -10.26
N VAL A 24 -8.22 -0.32 -10.52
CA VAL A 24 -9.54 -0.91 -10.77
C VAL A 24 -10.43 -0.77 -9.53
N THR A 25 -9.90 -0.95 -8.33
CA THR A 25 -10.63 -0.81 -7.07
C THR A 25 -11.16 0.61 -6.87
N HIS A 26 -10.32 1.64 -7.07
CA HIS A 26 -10.77 3.02 -6.92
C HIS A 26 -11.81 3.41 -7.98
N VAL A 27 -11.65 2.98 -9.23
CA VAL A 27 -12.66 3.25 -10.26
C VAL A 27 -13.96 2.51 -9.97
N MET A 28 -13.90 1.24 -9.56
CA MET A 28 -15.09 0.48 -9.18
C MET A 28 -15.84 1.13 -8.01
N ASN A 29 -15.13 1.51 -6.95
CA ASN A 29 -15.75 2.12 -5.77
C ASN A 29 -16.31 3.52 -6.06
N ALA A 30 -15.65 4.30 -6.93
CA ALA A 30 -16.05 5.67 -7.23
C ALA A 30 -17.22 5.77 -8.23
N PHE A 31 -17.34 4.84 -9.18
CA PHE A 31 -18.22 5.03 -10.34
C PHE A 31 -19.25 3.91 -10.56
N LEU A 32 -19.11 2.73 -9.95
CA LEU A 32 -20.06 1.63 -10.18
C LEU A 32 -21.45 1.99 -9.63
N HIS A 33 -22.46 1.76 -10.47
CA HIS A 33 -23.87 1.94 -10.13
C HIS A 33 -24.27 1.12 -8.89
N PRO A 34 -25.02 1.68 -7.93
CA PRO A 34 -25.41 0.99 -6.69
C PRO A 34 -26.17 -0.32 -6.88
N ASP A 35 -26.94 -0.47 -7.97
CA ASP A 35 -27.67 -1.71 -8.30
C ASP A 35 -26.78 -2.97 -8.38
N HIS A 36 -25.47 -2.78 -8.52
CA HIS A 36 -24.50 -3.86 -8.54
C HIS A 36 -23.82 -4.14 -7.19
N GLU A 37 -24.13 -3.39 -6.12
CA GLU A 37 -23.49 -3.57 -4.80
C GLU A 37 -23.78 -4.94 -4.17
N HIS A 38 -24.97 -5.47 -4.39
CA HIS A 38 -25.41 -6.75 -3.85
C HIS A 38 -25.18 -7.94 -4.77
N ALA A 39 -24.54 -7.73 -5.94
CA ALA A 39 -24.26 -8.82 -6.86
C ALA A 39 -23.17 -9.77 -6.29
N ALA A 40 -23.30 -11.07 -6.52
CA ALA A 40 -22.33 -12.06 -6.02
C ALA A 40 -20.90 -11.77 -6.50
N TRP A 41 -20.73 -11.37 -7.77
CA TRP A 41 -19.41 -11.00 -8.31
C TRP A 41 -18.81 -9.76 -7.62
N ARG A 42 -19.65 -8.86 -7.09
CA ARG A 42 -19.19 -7.65 -6.38
C ARG A 42 -18.60 -8.01 -5.03
N HIS A 43 -19.18 -8.96 -4.32
CA HIS A 43 -18.62 -9.52 -3.09
C HIS A 43 -17.24 -10.13 -3.34
N GLU A 44 -17.11 -10.99 -4.35
CA GLU A 44 -15.82 -11.59 -4.72
C GLU A 44 -14.79 -10.52 -5.10
N PHE A 45 -15.19 -9.52 -5.90
CA PHE A 45 -14.31 -8.41 -6.24
C PHE A 45 -13.88 -7.61 -4.99
N THR A 46 -14.78 -7.32 -4.05
CA THR A 46 -14.43 -6.66 -2.79
C THR A 46 -13.38 -7.48 -2.03
N SER A 47 -13.56 -8.80 -1.97
CA SER A 47 -12.59 -9.70 -1.36
C SER A 47 -11.22 -9.64 -2.02
N TYR A 48 -11.15 -9.67 -3.36
CA TYR A 48 -9.89 -9.52 -4.08
C TYR A 48 -9.28 -8.12 -3.92
N SER A 49 -10.08 -7.07 -3.97
CA SER A 49 -9.64 -5.69 -3.77
C SER A 49 -9.06 -5.45 -2.39
N GLY A 50 -9.55 -6.19 -1.38
CA GLY A 50 -9.02 -6.21 -0.02
C GLY A 50 -7.58 -6.71 0.09
N LEU A 51 -7.02 -7.34 -0.95
CA LEU A 51 -5.63 -7.79 -1.00
C LEU A 51 -4.65 -6.72 -1.51
N VAL A 52 -5.15 -5.65 -2.11
CA VAL A 52 -4.32 -4.60 -2.73
C VAL A 52 -3.43 -3.93 -1.69
N ALA A 53 -4.03 -3.40 -0.62
CA ALA A 53 -3.27 -2.73 0.43
C ALA A 53 -2.33 -3.68 1.17
N PRO A 54 -2.78 -4.87 1.68
CA PRO A 54 -1.87 -5.85 2.29
C PRO A 54 -0.66 -6.19 1.41
N SER A 55 -0.85 -6.30 0.10
CA SER A 55 0.25 -6.55 -0.85
C SER A 55 1.26 -5.40 -0.86
N PHE A 56 0.82 -4.14 -0.91
CA PHE A 56 1.74 -2.98 -0.87
C PHE A 56 2.53 -2.91 0.43
N PHE A 57 1.87 -3.08 1.58
CA PHE A 57 2.52 -3.07 2.89
C PHE A 57 3.55 -4.20 2.98
N TRP A 58 3.17 -5.42 2.61
CA TRP A 58 4.05 -6.58 2.64
C TRP A 58 5.26 -6.40 1.71
N ILE A 59 5.06 -5.96 0.47
CA ILE A 59 6.14 -5.70 -0.51
C ILE A 59 7.11 -4.65 0.03
N ALA A 60 6.58 -3.54 0.56
CA ALA A 60 7.40 -2.45 1.08
C ALA A 60 8.21 -2.91 2.31
N GLY A 61 7.58 -3.66 3.21
CA GLY A 61 8.23 -4.32 4.34
C GLY A 61 9.35 -5.26 3.91
N TYR A 62 9.09 -6.12 2.91
CA TYR A 62 10.08 -7.05 2.36
C TYR A 62 11.32 -6.34 1.83
N VAL A 63 11.13 -5.31 1.00
CA VAL A 63 12.24 -4.52 0.44
C VAL A 63 13.02 -3.78 1.54
N GLN A 64 12.32 -3.21 2.52
CA GLN A 64 12.94 -2.52 3.63
C GLN A 64 13.75 -3.46 4.53
N GLY A 65 13.23 -4.65 4.83
CA GLY A 65 13.93 -5.70 5.57
C GLY A 65 15.21 -6.15 4.86
N LEU A 66 15.14 -6.40 3.54
CA LEU A 66 16.32 -6.73 2.73
C LEU A 66 17.38 -5.63 2.80
N ALA A 67 16.96 -4.36 2.68
CA ALA A 67 17.86 -3.22 2.72
C ALA A 67 18.50 -3.01 4.11
N ILE A 68 17.76 -3.22 5.20
CA ILE A 68 18.28 -3.13 6.58
C ILE A 68 19.29 -4.25 6.84
N ARG A 69 18.95 -5.50 6.52
CA ARG A 69 19.86 -6.66 6.69
C ARG A 69 21.12 -6.50 5.86
N ARG A 70 20.99 -6.00 4.63
CA ARG A 70 22.14 -5.66 3.78
C ARG A 70 23.03 -4.61 4.42
N ALA A 71 22.46 -3.53 4.96
CA ALA A 71 23.22 -2.50 5.65
C ALA A 71 24.01 -3.07 6.85
N HIS A 72 23.38 -3.93 7.67
CA HIS A 72 24.08 -4.61 8.77
C HIS A 72 25.24 -5.48 8.29
N ARG A 73 25.02 -6.31 7.26
CA ARG A 73 26.06 -7.19 6.69
C ARG A 73 27.22 -6.42 6.08
N GLU A 74 26.95 -5.28 5.46
CA GLU A 74 27.97 -4.42 4.85
C GLU A 74 28.60 -3.43 5.85
N GLY A 75 28.20 -3.44 7.14
CA GLY A 75 28.68 -2.47 8.14
C GLY A 75 28.29 -1.02 7.86
N ARG A 76 27.20 -0.81 7.09
CA ARG A 76 26.72 0.53 6.69
C ARG A 76 25.69 1.06 7.70
N PRO A 77 25.60 2.39 7.87
CA PRO A 77 24.62 2.98 8.77
C PRO A 77 23.19 2.69 8.29
N VAL A 78 22.40 2.02 9.14
CA VAL A 78 21.01 1.65 8.83
C VAL A 78 20.14 2.89 8.66
N GLY A 79 20.21 3.82 9.63
CA GLY A 79 19.37 5.01 9.75
C GLY A 79 19.88 6.28 9.07
N GLY A 80 20.56 6.18 7.93
CA GLY A 80 21.11 7.37 7.26
C GLY A 80 20.03 8.41 6.89
N PHE A 81 20.36 9.70 7.00
CA PHE A 81 19.46 10.85 6.76
C PHE A 81 18.62 10.71 5.48
N ARG A 82 19.23 10.31 4.37
CA ARG A 82 18.53 10.13 3.07
C ARG A 82 17.34 9.17 3.14
N ARG A 83 17.37 8.16 4.01
CA ARG A 83 16.27 7.19 4.17
C ARG A 83 15.11 7.84 4.93
N TRP A 84 15.39 8.48 6.06
CA TRP A 84 14.42 9.25 6.83
C TRP A 84 13.78 10.38 6.03
N HIS A 85 14.60 11.16 5.32
CA HIS A 85 14.13 12.23 4.45
C HIS A 85 13.17 11.72 3.36
N ARG A 86 13.48 10.58 2.72
CA ARG A 86 12.58 9.98 1.74
C ARG A 86 11.24 9.59 2.36
N LEU A 87 11.26 8.98 3.55
CA LEU A 87 10.02 8.60 4.26
C LEU A 87 9.21 9.84 4.68
N GLY A 88 9.88 10.91 5.11
CA GLY A 88 9.26 12.20 5.40
C GLY A 88 8.58 12.82 4.18
N ILE A 89 9.20 12.74 2.99
CA ILE A 89 8.56 13.18 1.74
C ILE A 89 7.31 12.36 1.43
N ILE A 90 7.36 11.03 1.58
CA ILE A 90 6.20 10.17 1.32
C ILE A 90 5.06 10.50 2.29
N LEU A 91 5.36 10.68 3.58
CA LEU A 91 4.40 11.09 4.59
C LEU A 91 3.78 12.45 4.26
N LEU A 92 4.60 13.43 3.87
CA LEU A 92 4.15 14.75 3.46
C LEU A 92 3.22 14.68 2.25
N ILE A 93 3.59 13.92 1.21
CA ILE A 93 2.73 13.72 0.03
C ILE A 93 1.37 13.14 0.44
N GLY A 94 1.34 12.17 1.36
CA GLY A 94 0.09 11.57 1.85
C GLY A 94 -0.88 12.61 2.44
N TYR A 95 -0.36 13.48 3.31
CA TYR A 95 -1.16 14.57 3.90
C TYR A 95 -1.54 15.65 2.89
N LEU A 96 -0.64 15.99 1.95
CA LEU A 96 -0.95 16.96 0.91
C LEU A 96 -2.07 16.51 -0.03
N LEU A 97 -2.22 15.20 -0.25
CA LEU A 97 -3.35 14.65 -1.02
C LEU A 97 -4.71 14.84 -0.33
N HIS A 98 -4.71 14.98 1.01
CA HIS A 98 -5.91 15.21 1.82
C HIS A 98 -6.20 16.69 2.08
N LEU A 99 -5.40 17.60 1.51
CA LEU A 99 -5.51 19.02 1.79
C LEU A 99 -6.90 19.53 1.34
N PRO A 100 -7.77 20.01 2.26
CA PRO A 100 -9.12 20.47 1.94
C PRO A 100 -9.08 21.89 1.38
N LEU A 101 -8.33 22.07 0.29
CA LEU A 101 -7.95 23.38 -0.25
C LEU A 101 -9.18 24.24 -0.58
N ALA A 102 -10.27 23.64 -1.08
CA ALA A 102 -11.50 24.35 -1.40
C ALA A 102 -12.20 24.96 -0.17
N HIS A 103 -12.11 24.32 1.01
CA HIS A 103 -12.68 24.83 2.26
C HIS A 103 -11.78 25.93 2.84
N TRP A 104 -10.47 25.65 2.92
CA TRP A 104 -9.49 26.55 3.51
C TRP A 104 -9.32 27.85 2.72
N LEU A 105 -9.38 27.80 1.37
CA LEU A 105 -9.36 29.02 0.54
C LEU A 105 -10.60 29.90 0.72
N LYS A 106 -11.72 29.33 1.19
CA LYS A 106 -12.93 30.08 1.56
C LYS A 106 -12.90 30.57 3.01
N GLY A 107 -11.82 30.32 3.75
CA GLY A 107 -11.66 30.68 5.15
C GLY A 107 -12.36 29.73 6.13
N ASP A 108 -12.87 28.58 5.67
CA ASP A 108 -13.47 27.57 6.55
C ASP A 108 -12.40 26.62 7.07
N PHE A 109 -11.95 26.87 8.30
CA PHE A 109 -11.01 26.03 9.04
C PHE A 109 -11.70 25.23 10.16
N GLY A 110 -12.99 24.89 9.97
CA GLY A 110 -13.77 24.13 10.93
C GLY A 110 -13.19 22.75 11.23
N ALA A 111 -13.69 22.13 12.30
CA ALA A 111 -13.24 20.82 12.79
C ALA A 111 -13.27 19.73 11.73
N GLU A 112 -14.29 19.72 10.86
CA GLU A 112 -14.43 18.70 9.81
C GLU A 112 -13.31 18.80 8.76
N SER A 113 -12.92 20.01 8.36
CA SER A 113 -11.79 20.20 7.43
C SER A 113 -10.47 19.68 8.01
N TRP A 114 -10.26 19.88 9.31
CA TRP A 114 -9.08 19.35 10.01
C TRP A 114 -9.13 17.83 10.16
N LYS A 115 -10.30 17.25 10.45
CA LYS A 115 -10.46 15.80 10.48
C LYS A 115 -10.11 15.18 9.13
N THR A 116 -10.63 15.73 8.03
CA THR A 116 -10.27 15.28 6.67
C THR A 116 -8.77 15.39 6.40
N PHE A 117 -8.15 16.53 6.76
CA PHE A 117 -6.72 16.72 6.54
C PHE A 117 -5.86 15.73 7.36
N LEU A 118 -6.27 15.41 8.59
CA LEU A 118 -5.51 14.57 9.52
C LEU A 118 -5.81 13.07 9.37
N GLN A 119 -6.69 12.68 8.43
CA GLN A 119 -6.95 11.27 8.15
C GLN A 119 -5.68 10.53 7.73
N VAL A 120 -5.56 9.31 8.23
CA VAL A 120 -4.44 8.42 7.91
C VAL A 120 -4.88 7.44 6.83
N ASP A 121 -4.30 7.65 5.67
CA ASP A 121 -4.47 6.81 4.50
C ASP A 121 -3.26 5.93 4.24
N ALA A 122 -3.34 5.11 3.19
CA ALA A 122 -2.34 4.07 2.90
C ALA A 122 -0.92 4.65 2.81
N LEU A 123 -0.72 5.85 2.26
CA LEU A 123 0.61 6.41 2.05
C LEU A 123 1.29 6.84 3.36
N GLN A 124 0.52 7.49 4.25
CA GLN A 124 0.97 7.91 5.58
C GLN A 124 1.32 6.69 6.43
N CYS A 125 0.42 5.71 6.48
CA CYS A 125 0.61 4.47 7.22
C CYS A 125 1.79 3.64 6.68
N LEU A 126 1.97 3.57 5.35
CA LEU A 126 3.13 2.93 4.73
C LEU A 126 4.43 3.62 5.15
N ALA A 127 4.49 4.96 5.06
CA ALA A 127 5.68 5.71 5.45
C ALA A 127 6.04 5.52 6.93
N ALA A 128 5.04 5.59 7.82
CA ALA A 128 5.20 5.34 9.25
C ALA A 128 5.64 3.91 9.54
N SER A 129 5.05 2.92 8.87
CA SER A 129 5.43 1.51 8.99
C SER A 129 6.90 1.29 8.61
N LEU A 130 7.35 1.86 7.49
CA LEU A 130 8.74 1.76 7.06
C LEU A 130 9.71 2.51 7.99
N ALA A 131 9.27 3.63 8.57
CA ALA A 131 10.02 4.38 9.57
C ALA A 131 10.19 3.58 10.87
N LEU A 132 9.13 2.91 11.34
CA LEU A 132 9.18 2.01 12.49
C LEU A 132 10.16 0.85 12.25
N LEU A 133 10.07 0.19 11.09
CA LEU A 133 11.04 -0.85 10.70
C LEU A 133 12.47 -0.31 10.66
N LEU A 134 12.66 0.90 10.13
CA LEU A 134 13.97 1.54 10.09
C LEU A 134 14.53 1.82 11.49
N ALA A 135 13.69 2.34 12.40
CA ALA A 135 14.06 2.58 13.79
C ALA A 135 14.44 1.28 14.52
N MET A 136 13.66 0.20 14.34
CA MET A 136 14.01 -1.12 14.86
C MET A 136 15.32 -1.65 14.29
N GLY A 137 15.61 -1.38 13.00
CA GLY A 137 16.88 -1.73 12.39
C GLY A 137 18.08 -0.98 13.00
N ILE A 138 17.88 0.22 13.53
CA ILE A 138 18.93 0.97 14.24
C ILE A 138 19.26 0.31 15.58
N ALA A 139 18.30 -0.33 16.24
CA ALA A 139 18.52 -1.07 17.51
C ALA A 139 19.46 -2.28 17.36
N GLY A 140 19.79 -2.67 16.14
CA GLY A 140 20.85 -3.64 15.82
C GLY A 140 20.34 -5.00 15.39
N VAL A 141 21.21 -5.74 14.68
CA VAL A 141 20.87 -7.01 14.00
C VAL A 141 20.36 -8.09 14.96
N ARG A 142 20.85 -8.12 16.21
CA ARG A 142 20.46 -9.10 17.22
C ARG A 142 18.99 -8.97 17.62
N TRP A 143 18.49 -7.74 17.72
CA TRP A 143 17.15 -7.45 18.23
C TRP A 143 16.12 -7.24 17.13
N PHE A 144 16.59 -6.88 15.92
CA PHE A 144 15.74 -6.46 14.83
C PHE A 144 14.54 -7.37 14.57
N ASP A 145 14.77 -8.68 14.39
CA ASP A 145 13.69 -9.61 14.07
C ASP A 145 12.73 -9.85 15.23
N GLY A 146 13.24 -9.90 16.47
CA GLY A 146 12.43 -10.02 17.66
C GLY A 146 11.52 -8.80 17.85
N LEU A 147 12.07 -7.60 17.63
CA LEU A 147 11.30 -6.35 17.68
C LEU A 147 10.23 -6.28 16.60
N VAL A 148 10.56 -6.64 15.35
CA VAL A 148 9.61 -6.64 14.23
C VAL A 148 8.49 -7.65 14.47
N LEU A 149 8.81 -8.85 14.93
CA LEU A 149 7.82 -9.87 15.26
C LEU A 149 6.91 -9.42 16.42
N LEU A 150 7.51 -8.95 17.51
CA LEU A 150 6.78 -8.54 18.70
C LEU A 150 5.85 -7.35 18.39
N THR A 151 6.37 -6.31 17.76
CA THR A 151 5.58 -5.11 17.42
C THR A 151 4.54 -5.41 16.35
N GLY A 152 4.89 -6.19 15.32
CA GLY A 152 3.95 -6.62 14.28
C GLY A 152 2.78 -7.42 14.87
N ALA A 153 3.09 -8.44 15.67
CA ALA A 153 2.06 -9.23 16.36
C ALA A 153 1.23 -8.38 17.31
N ALA A 154 1.86 -7.49 18.08
CA ALA A 154 1.15 -6.58 18.97
C ALA A 154 0.14 -5.72 18.21
N THR A 155 0.51 -5.13 17.06
CA THR A 155 -0.43 -4.33 16.27
C THR A 155 -1.63 -5.14 15.76
N VAL A 156 -1.45 -6.42 15.46
CA VAL A 156 -2.54 -7.29 14.98
C VAL A 156 -3.47 -7.70 16.13
N PHE A 157 -2.92 -8.18 17.25
CA PHE A 157 -3.73 -8.69 18.36
C PHE A 157 -4.36 -7.59 19.22
N ILE A 158 -3.77 -6.39 19.23
CA ILE A 158 -4.33 -5.23 19.94
C ILE A 158 -5.35 -4.48 19.08
N ALA A 159 -5.36 -4.65 17.76
CA ALA A 159 -6.28 -3.92 16.86
C ALA A 159 -7.76 -3.96 17.25
N PRO A 160 -8.35 -5.09 17.71
CA PRO A 160 -9.74 -5.10 18.18
C PRO A 160 -9.97 -4.16 19.36
N LEU A 161 -9.01 -4.09 20.30
CA LEU A 161 -9.06 -3.21 21.46
C LEU A 161 -8.83 -1.75 21.06
N ALA A 162 -7.93 -1.50 20.11
CA ALA A 162 -7.62 -0.16 19.62
C ALA A 162 -8.83 0.53 18.98
N GLY A 163 -9.79 -0.24 18.45
CA GLY A 163 -11.02 0.25 17.84
C GLY A 163 -11.86 1.16 18.75
N SER A 164 -11.80 0.98 20.08
CA SER A 164 -12.54 1.80 21.04
C SER A 164 -11.70 2.90 21.70
N TRP A 165 -10.42 3.02 21.36
CA TRP A 165 -9.54 4.02 21.95
C TRP A 165 -9.93 5.44 21.51
N SER A 166 -9.85 6.37 22.45
CA SER A 166 -10.02 7.81 22.21
C SER A 166 -9.09 8.55 23.15
N THR A 167 -8.15 9.30 22.57
CA THR A 167 -7.20 10.14 23.31
C THR A 167 -7.71 11.57 23.49
N GLY A 168 -8.81 11.94 22.81
CA GLY A 168 -9.29 13.31 22.70
C GLY A 168 -8.56 14.14 21.64
N PHE A 169 -7.49 13.61 21.04
CA PHE A 169 -6.74 14.26 19.97
C PHE A 169 -6.94 13.50 18.65
N TRP A 170 -7.76 14.04 17.75
CA TRP A 170 -8.14 13.38 16.49
C TRP A 170 -6.94 12.96 15.64
N PHE A 171 -5.87 13.77 15.66
CA PHE A 171 -4.63 13.42 14.97
C PHE A 171 -4.06 12.09 15.46
N VAL A 172 -4.02 11.87 16.78
CA VAL A 172 -3.50 10.63 17.37
C VAL A 172 -4.48 9.49 17.10
N ASP A 173 -5.77 9.71 17.31
CA ASP A 173 -6.81 8.69 17.12
C ASP A 173 -6.85 8.17 15.67
N ALA A 174 -6.58 9.03 14.69
CA ALA A 174 -6.45 8.67 13.27
C ALA A 174 -5.36 7.62 12.98
N TRP A 175 -4.29 7.59 13.77
CA TRP A 175 -3.26 6.55 13.66
C TRP A 175 -3.61 5.27 14.41
N LEU A 176 -4.55 5.32 15.35
CA LEU A 176 -4.88 4.20 16.24
C LEU A 176 -6.07 3.40 15.73
N ASN A 177 -7.10 4.05 15.18
CA ASN A 177 -8.32 3.39 14.75
C ASN A 177 -9.06 4.16 13.64
N HIS A 178 -10.24 3.65 13.27
CA HIS A 178 -11.05 4.14 12.17
C HIS A 178 -12.07 5.22 12.59
N ASN A 179 -12.14 5.61 13.86
CA ASN A 179 -13.20 6.49 14.39
C ASN A 179 -13.15 7.92 13.83
N THR A 180 -12.00 8.33 13.29
CA THR A 180 -11.81 9.65 12.63
C THR A 180 -12.03 9.60 11.11
N GLY A 181 -12.47 8.46 10.58
CA GLY A 181 -12.61 8.21 9.14
C GLY A 181 -11.31 7.73 8.46
N SER A 182 -10.25 7.50 9.23
CA SER A 182 -8.98 6.96 8.72
C SER A 182 -9.16 5.51 8.25
N LEU A 183 -8.76 5.22 7.02
CA LEU A 183 -8.89 3.89 6.43
C LEU A 183 -7.71 2.98 6.78
N PHE A 184 -6.55 3.55 7.10
CA PHE A 184 -5.31 2.82 7.31
C PHE A 184 -4.60 3.21 8.62
N PRO A 185 -5.22 3.04 9.80
CA PRO A 185 -4.51 3.19 11.08
C PRO A 185 -3.32 2.22 11.19
N LEU A 186 -2.39 2.40 12.13
CA LEU A 186 -1.28 1.46 12.31
C LEU A 186 -1.75 0.06 12.76
N PHE A 187 -2.90 -0.02 13.42
CA PHE A 187 -3.51 -1.25 13.92
C PHE A 187 -4.62 -1.71 12.97
N PRO A 188 -4.50 -2.87 12.28
CA PRO A 188 -3.41 -3.83 12.28
C PRO A 188 -2.42 -3.65 11.11
N TRP A 189 -2.53 -2.59 10.31
CA TRP A 189 -1.86 -2.47 9.01
C TRP A 189 -0.32 -2.55 9.07
N PHE A 190 0.31 -2.11 10.17
CA PHE A 190 1.75 -2.30 10.40
C PHE A 190 2.15 -3.77 10.36
N GLY A 191 1.28 -4.68 10.82
CA GLY A 191 1.50 -6.12 10.80
C GLY A 191 1.86 -6.66 9.41
N PHE A 192 1.27 -6.12 8.34
CA PHE A 192 1.58 -6.58 6.98
C PHE A 192 3.00 -6.18 6.54
N ALA A 193 3.42 -4.96 6.88
CA ALA A 193 4.79 -4.52 6.65
C ALA A 193 5.80 -5.29 7.51
N ALA A 194 5.47 -5.58 8.77
CA ALA A 194 6.28 -6.41 9.64
C ALA A 194 6.43 -7.84 9.09
N ALA A 195 5.33 -8.46 8.64
CA ALA A 195 5.33 -9.78 8.03
C ALA A 195 6.20 -9.82 6.76
N GLY A 196 6.09 -8.82 5.88
CA GLY A 196 6.98 -8.67 4.72
C GLY A 196 8.45 -8.54 5.12
N CYS A 197 8.74 -7.73 6.14
CA CYS A 197 10.11 -7.55 6.65
C CYS A 197 10.71 -8.85 7.20
N LEU A 198 9.93 -9.67 7.91
CA LEU A 198 10.36 -10.99 8.38
C LEU A 198 10.55 -11.96 7.21
N ALA A 199 9.61 -11.96 6.26
CA ALA A 199 9.68 -12.75 5.04
C ALA A 199 10.96 -12.49 4.22
N SER A 200 11.52 -11.28 4.26
CA SER A 200 12.78 -10.91 3.56
C SER A 200 14.02 -11.72 3.95
N ARG A 201 13.95 -12.56 4.99
CA ARG A 201 15.02 -13.51 5.36
C ARG A 201 15.16 -14.65 4.36
N TRP A 202 14.08 -15.00 3.67
CA TRP A 202 14.01 -16.14 2.79
C TRP A 202 13.47 -15.70 1.43
N GLU A 203 13.99 -16.29 0.37
CA GLU A 203 13.35 -16.14 -0.94
C GLU A 203 11.99 -16.86 -0.90
N PRO A 204 10.92 -16.30 -1.52
CA PRO A 204 9.62 -16.94 -1.56
C PRO A 204 9.73 -18.34 -2.15
N SER A 205 9.40 -19.35 -1.36
CA SER A 205 9.53 -20.76 -1.74
C SER A 205 8.24 -21.49 -1.46
N TRP A 206 7.75 -22.24 -2.45
CA TRP A 206 6.51 -22.99 -2.35
C TRP A 206 6.50 -23.94 -1.14
N LYS A 207 7.66 -24.52 -0.77
CA LYS A 207 7.79 -25.47 0.34
C LYS A 207 7.41 -24.88 1.69
N TRP A 208 7.62 -23.58 1.89
CA TRP A 208 7.39 -22.93 3.19
C TRP A 208 6.21 -21.97 3.14
N TYR A 209 6.08 -21.22 2.05
CA TYR A 209 5.04 -20.19 1.93
C TYR A 209 3.66 -20.79 1.64
N VAL A 210 3.56 -21.90 0.90
CA VAL A 210 2.24 -22.52 0.63
C VAL A 210 1.66 -23.13 1.90
N PRO A 211 2.38 -23.96 2.68
CA PRO A 211 1.85 -24.46 3.95
C PRO A 211 1.51 -23.34 4.93
N LEU A 212 2.37 -22.31 5.02
CA LEU A 212 2.10 -21.13 5.84
C LEU A 212 0.83 -20.41 5.40
N ALA A 213 0.67 -20.18 4.10
CA ALA A 213 -0.51 -19.51 3.56
C ALA A 213 -1.78 -20.31 3.82
N VAL A 214 -1.76 -21.63 3.59
CA VAL A 214 -2.90 -22.51 3.86
C VAL A 214 -3.26 -22.48 5.34
N ALA A 215 -2.27 -22.55 6.24
CA ALA A 215 -2.51 -22.46 7.68
C ALA A 215 -3.12 -21.11 8.09
N LEU A 216 -2.59 -20.00 7.57
CA LEU A 216 -3.08 -18.65 7.83
C LEU A 216 -4.50 -18.43 7.29
N MET A 217 -4.80 -18.94 6.10
CA MET A 217 -6.13 -18.88 5.49
C MET A 217 -7.13 -19.75 6.24
N ALA A 218 -6.76 -20.98 6.60
CA ALA A 218 -7.60 -21.87 7.39
C ALA A 218 -7.92 -21.25 8.76
N ALA A 219 -6.91 -20.66 9.43
CA ALA A 219 -7.13 -19.92 10.66
C ALA A 219 -8.03 -18.69 10.44
N GLY A 220 -7.87 -17.99 9.31
CA GLY A 220 -8.74 -16.91 8.87
C GLY A 220 -10.20 -17.36 8.82
N TYR A 221 -10.51 -18.38 8.01
CA TYR A 221 -11.87 -18.86 7.77
C TYR A 221 -12.52 -19.56 8.98
N VAL A 222 -11.77 -20.34 9.75
CA VAL A 222 -12.33 -21.11 10.88
C VAL A 222 -12.68 -20.20 12.06
N PHE A 223 -11.91 -19.14 12.26
CA PHE A 223 -12.06 -18.24 13.41
C PHE A 223 -12.67 -16.89 13.03
N GLU A 224 -13.07 -16.68 11.77
CA GLU A 224 -13.64 -15.40 11.33
C GLU A 224 -14.92 -15.11 12.11
N PRO A 225 -14.97 -14.04 12.92
CA PRO A 225 -16.23 -13.58 13.45
C PRO A 225 -17.02 -12.92 12.34
N THR A 226 -18.28 -13.34 12.16
CA THR A 226 -19.26 -12.52 11.44
C THR A 226 -19.55 -11.28 12.29
N PRO A 227 -19.40 -10.03 11.82
CA PRO A 227 -19.12 -9.58 10.45
C PRO A 227 -17.65 -9.19 10.14
N TRP A 228 -17.34 -9.08 8.82
CA TRP A 228 -16.06 -8.67 8.24
C TRP A 228 -15.44 -7.45 8.96
N SER A 229 -14.41 -7.69 9.78
CA SER A 229 -13.74 -6.64 10.55
C SER A 229 -12.26 -6.53 10.19
N TYR A 230 -11.86 -5.34 9.73
CA TYR A 230 -10.45 -5.03 9.44
C TYR A 230 -9.54 -5.12 10.66
N THR A 231 -10.08 -5.11 11.88
CA THR A 231 -9.30 -5.13 13.12
C THR A 231 -9.11 -6.54 13.67
N HIS A 232 -9.82 -7.56 13.18
CA HIS A 232 -9.73 -8.90 13.73
C HIS A 232 -8.44 -9.63 13.27
N PRO A 233 -7.74 -10.37 14.13
CA PRO A 233 -6.52 -11.11 13.74
C PRO A 233 -6.74 -12.12 12.60
N THR A 234 -7.96 -12.61 12.44
CA THR A 234 -8.33 -13.56 11.38
C THR A 234 -8.37 -12.90 10.00
N PHE A 235 -8.83 -11.65 9.92
CA PHE A 235 -8.71 -10.83 8.71
C PHE A 235 -7.24 -10.67 8.32
N PHE A 236 -6.37 -10.34 9.28
CA PHE A 236 -4.93 -10.26 9.02
C PHE A 236 -4.36 -11.58 8.50
N GLY A 237 -4.70 -12.71 9.15
CA GLY A 237 -4.24 -14.04 8.76
C GLY A 237 -4.67 -14.42 7.35
N GLU A 238 -5.97 -14.33 7.05
CA GLU A 238 -6.53 -14.66 5.73
C GLU A 238 -5.86 -13.87 4.61
N ARG A 239 -5.79 -12.54 4.77
CA ARG A 239 -5.16 -11.64 3.78
C ARG A 239 -3.66 -11.88 3.64
N LEU A 240 -2.95 -12.11 4.74
CA LEU A 240 -1.52 -12.43 4.70
C LEU A 240 -1.26 -13.75 3.96
N GLY A 241 -2.12 -14.77 4.15
CA GLY A 241 -2.03 -16.03 3.44
C GLY A 241 -2.13 -15.86 1.93
N TRP A 242 -3.13 -15.12 1.46
CA TRP A 242 -3.27 -14.79 0.03
C TRP A 242 -2.08 -14.00 -0.52
N VAL A 243 -1.55 -13.04 0.24
CA VAL A 243 -0.35 -12.28 -0.16
C VAL A 243 0.88 -13.20 -0.28
N CYS A 244 1.04 -14.16 0.63
CA CYS A 244 2.10 -15.18 0.56
C CYS A 244 1.96 -16.07 -0.68
N LEU A 245 0.74 -16.51 -1.03
CA LEU A 245 0.49 -17.26 -2.26
C LEU A 245 0.82 -16.43 -3.50
N LEU A 246 0.38 -15.16 -3.52
CA LEU A 246 0.69 -14.23 -4.60
C LEU A 246 2.21 -14.06 -4.75
N ALA A 247 2.94 -13.91 -3.64
CA ALA A 247 4.40 -13.79 -3.66
C ALA A 247 5.07 -15.05 -4.25
N VAL A 248 4.63 -16.26 -3.90
CA VAL A 248 5.14 -17.51 -4.47
C VAL A 248 4.83 -17.61 -5.97
N ALA A 249 3.57 -17.37 -6.35
CA ALA A 249 3.14 -17.48 -7.74
C ALA A 249 3.91 -16.49 -8.62
N VAL A 250 4.04 -15.25 -8.13
CA VAL A 250 4.79 -14.20 -8.82
C VAL A 250 6.28 -14.56 -8.91
N HIS A 251 6.88 -15.01 -7.81
CA HIS A 251 8.28 -15.38 -7.79
C HIS A 251 8.60 -16.51 -8.79
N GLY A 252 7.72 -17.51 -8.90
CA GLY A 252 7.87 -18.62 -9.85
C GLY A 252 7.71 -18.21 -11.31
N VAL A 253 6.74 -17.35 -11.61
CA VAL A 253 6.42 -16.95 -12.99
C VAL A 253 7.30 -15.81 -13.51
N ALA A 254 7.84 -14.96 -12.63
CA ALA A 254 8.67 -13.80 -13.03
C ALA A 254 9.89 -14.18 -13.87
N GLY A 255 10.40 -15.42 -13.72
CA GLY A 255 11.50 -15.94 -14.54
C GLY A 255 11.12 -16.20 -16.01
N TRP A 256 9.83 -16.39 -16.30
CA TRP A 256 9.32 -16.70 -17.64
C TRP A 256 8.51 -15.56 -18.25
N PHE A 257 7.81 -14.79 -17.42
CA PHE A 257 6.90 -13.75 -17.88
C PHE A 257 6.89 -12.55 -16.92
N ALA A 258 7.41 -11.42 -17.40
CA ALA A 258 7.40 -10.16 -16.68
C ALA A 258 7.24 -9.00 -17.69
N PRO A 259 5.99 -8.65 -18.05
CA PRO A 259 5.75 -7.64 -19.08
C PRO A 259 6.25 -6.27 -18.63
N GLN A 260 6.92 -5.55 -19.54
CA GLN A 260 7.63 -4.30 -19.23
C GLN A 260 6.71 -3.20 -18.69
N TRP A 261 5.47 -3.12 -19.16
CA TRP A 261 4.50 -2.15 -18.67
C TRP A 261 4.14 -2.38 -17.19
N LEU A 262 4.12 -3.64 -16.75
CA LEU A 262 3.79 -4.00 -15.37
C LEU A 262 4.99 -3.80 -14.45
N LEU A 263 6.20 -4.07 -14.94
CA LEU A 263 7.44 -3.69 -14.25
C LEU A 263 7.53 -2.17 -14.10
N LEU A 264 7.18 -1.40 -15.13
CA LEU A 264 7.10 0.06 -15.07
C LEU A 264 6.10 0.51 -13.99
N ALA A 265 4.90 -0.09 -13.96
CA ALA A 265 3.89 0.17 -12.95
C ALA A 265 4.44 -0.05 -11.52
N GLY A 266 5.21 -1.13 -11.32
CA GLY A 266 5.86 -1.41 -10.05
C GLY A 266 7.00 -0.47 -9.69
N ARG A 267 7.87 -0.11 -10.63
CA ARG A 267 8.99 0.83 -10.39
C ARG A 267 8.52 2.24 -10.07
N GLU A 268 7.45 2.68 -10.74
CA GLU A 268 6.87 4.02 -10.60
C GLU A 268 5.55 4.01 -9.79
N SER A 269 5.37 3.02 -8.90
CA SER A 269 4.09 2.82 -8.19
C SER A 269 3.63 4.03 -7.39
N LEU A 270 4.55 4.77 -6.74
CA LEU A 270 4.23 6.01 -6.02
C LEU A 270 3.72 7.09 -6.97
N PHE A 271 4.32 7.21 -8.15
CA PHE A 271 3.92 8.21 -9.13
C PHE A 271 2.54 7.88 -9.70
N VAL A 272 2.28 6.60 -10.01
CA VAL A 272 0.96 6.12 -10.43
C VAL A 272 -0.07 6.31 -9.32
N TYR A 273 0.30 6.04 -8.05
CA TYR A 273 -0.54 6.27 -6.89
C TYR A 273 -1.00 7.74 -6.80
N VAL A 274 -0.06 8.67 -6.85
CA VAL A 274 -0.41 10.09 -6.77
C VAL A 274 -1.22 10.54 -8.00
N SER A 275 -0.78 10.15 -9.20
CA SER A 275 -1.41 10.62 -10.44
C SER A 275 -2.86 10.17 -10.56
N HIS A 276 -3.17 8.92 -10.23
CA HIS A 276 -4.54 8.43 -10.36
C HIS A 276 -5.48 9.09 -9.34
N LEU A 277 -5.05 9.32 -8.10
CA LEU A 277 -5.86 10.02 -7.12
C LEU A 277 -6.13 11.46 -7.56
N LEU A 278 -5.11 12.16 -8.07
CA LEU A 278 -5.29 13.51 -8.61
C LEU A 278 -6.28 13.53 -9.77
N ILE A 279 -6.18 12.58 -10.72
CA ILE A 279 -7.08 12.48 -11.87
C ILE A 279 -8.53 12.19 -11.43
N LEU A 280 -8.73 11.30 -10.47
CA LEU A 280 -10.06 10.88 -10.04
C LEU A 280 -10.74 11.89 -9.11
N PHE A 281 -10.00 12.44 -8.15
CA PHE A 281 -10.57 13.12 -6.98
C PHE A 281 -10.16 14.60 -6.82
N SER A 282 -9.14 15.09 -7.53
CA SER A 282 -8.61 16.44 -7.28
C SER A 282 -8.66 17.39 -8.47
N ILE A 283 -8.32 16.93 -9.68
CA ILE A 283 -8.26 17.80 -10.86
C ILE A 283 -9.69 18.09 -11.34
N PRO A 284 -10.11 19.37 -11.38
CA PRO A 284 -11.44 19.72 -11.85
C PRO A 284 -11.50 19.57 -13.38
N PHE A 285 -12.39 18.72 -13.88
CA PHE A 285 -12.57 18.51 -15.34
C PHE A 285 -13.66 19.43 -15.90
N THR A 286 -14.78 19.58 -15.17
CA THR A 286 -15.94 20.42 -15.52
C THR A 286 -16.33 21.36 -14.37
N GLY A 287 -15.34 21.91 -13.68
CA GLY A 287 -15.54 22.66 -12.43
C GLY A 287 -15.75 21.77 -11.19
N LYS A 288 -15.81 20.44 -11.38
CA LYS A 288 -15.84 19.43 -10.31
C LYS A 288 -14.81 18.32 -10.59
N PRO A 289 -14.30 17.62 -9.56
CA PRO A 289 -13.53 16.40 -9.72
C PRO A 289 -14.28 15.35 -10.55
N LEU A 290 -13.55 14.44 -11.21
CA LEU A 290 -14.14 13.43 -12.07
C LEU A 290 -15.15 12.54 -11.32
N GLN A 291 -14.83 12.14 -10.08
CA GLN A 291 -15.71 11.36 -9.22
C GLN A 291 -17.05 12.06 -8.95
N GLU A 292 -17.05 13.37 -8.72
CA GLU A 292 -18.29 14.14 -8.53
C GLU A 292 -19.04 14.40 -9.84
N ALA A 293 -18.32 14.58 -10.94
CA ALA A 293 -18.92 14.90 -12.24
C ALA A 293 -19.67 13.71 -12.84
N VAL A 294 -19.13 12.50 -12.73
CA VAL A 294 -19.75 11.27 -13.26
C VAL A 294 -20.64 10.59 -12.21
N GLY A 295 -20.19 10.60 -10.95
CA GLY A 295 -20.87 9.90 -9.86
C GLY A 295 -20.95 8.38 -10.05
N ARG A 296 -21.73 7.73 -9.20
CA ARG A 296 -21.96 6.27 -9.22
C ARG A 296 -23.02 5.87 -10.23
N THR A 297 -22.74 6.08 -11.51
CA THR A 297 -23.71 5.90 -12.60
C THR A 297 -23.29 4.84 -13.63
N LEU A 298 -22.07 4.30 -13.54
CA LEU A 298 -21.50 3.44 -14.57
C LEU A 298 -21.87 1.96 -14.39
N SER A 299 -22.14 1.30 -15.52
CA SER A 299 -22.25 -0.16 -15.62
C SER A 299 -20.86 -0.84 -15.45
N PRO A 300 -20.82 -2.16 -15.17
CA PRO A 300 -19.55 -2.88 -14.97
C PRO A 300 -18.59 -2.77 -16.15
N TRP A 301 -19.10 -2.82 -17.39
CA TRP A 301 -18.27 -2.68 -18.58
C TRP A 301 -17.67 -1.28 -18.73
N GLN A 302 -18.45 -0.24 -18.42
CA GLN A 302 -17.96 1.14 -18.42
C GLN A 302 -16.88 1.36 -17.35
N VAL A 303 -17.02 0.74 -16.17
CA VAL A 303 -16.00 0.76 -15.12
C VAL A 303 -14.70 0.10 -15.59
N VAL A 304 -14.78 -1.04 -16.26
CA VAL A 304 -13.59 -1.72 -16.83
C VAL A 304 -12.92 -0.84 -17.88
N LEU A 305 -13.69 -0.27 -18.80
CA LEU A 305 -13.16 0.64 -19.83
C LEU A 305 -12.46 1.85 -19.21
N LEU A 306 -13.10 2.49 -18.22
CA LEU A 306 -12.52 3.63 -17.51
C LEU A 306 -11.25 3.23 -16.73
N SER A 307 -11.22 2.04 -16.13
CA SER A 307 -10.04 1.52 -15.43
C SER A 307 -8.86 1.32 -16.39
N VAL A 308 -9.11 0.77 -17.58
CA VAL A 308 -8.09 0.61 -18.62
C VAL A 308 -7.59 1.95 -19.14
N ALA A 309 -8.50 2.91 -19.37
CA ALA A 309 -8.14 4.26 -19.79
C ALA A 309 -7.27 4.96 -18.74
N LEU A 310 -7.69 4.93 -17.47
CA LEU A 310 -6.93 5.49 -16.35
C LEU A 310 -5.55 4.83 -16.22
N ALA A 311 -5.48 3.50 -16.26
CA ALA A 311 -4.22 2.77 -16.21
C ALA A 311 -3.29 3.17 -17.36
N THR A 312 -3.81 3.30 -18.58
CA THR A 312 -3.03 3.71 -19.76
C THR A 312 -2.46 5.11 -19.57
N VAL A 313 -3.29 6.08 -19.16
CA VAL A 313 -2.83 7.46 -18.90
C VAL A 313 -1.75 7.48 -17.83
N CYS A 314 -1.98 6.81 -16.69
CA CYS A 314 -1.00 6.74 -15.60
C CYS A 314 0.32 6.08 -16.04
N LEU A 315 0.27 5.03 -16.85
CA LEU A 315 1.46 4.35 -17.37
C LEU A 315 2.23 5.22 -18.37
N VAL A 316 1.53 5.97 -19.22
CA VAL A 316 2.16 6.94 -20.12
C VAL A 316 2.89 8.00 -19.29
N LEU A 317 2.22 8.61 -18.32
CA LEU A 317 2.84 9.62 -17.44
C LEU A 317 4.03 9.03 -16.66
N ALA A 318 3.90 7.81 -16.13
CA ALA A 318 4.99 7.10 -15.45
C ALA A 318 6.19 6.87 -16.38
N SER A 319 5.95 6.49 -17.64
CA SER A 319 7.01 6.29 -18.63
C SER A 319 7.75 7.60 -18.95
N LEU A 320 7.03 8.72 -19.03
CA LEU A 320 7.61 10.04 -19.24
C LEU A 320 8.45 10.47 -18.03
N ASN A 321 7.97 10.19 -16.81
CA ASN A 321 8.70 10.44 -15.58
C ASN A 321 10.00 9.62 -15.50
N GLU A 322 9.94 8.33 -15.84
CA GLU A 322 11.11 7.45 -15.87
C GLU A 322 12.16 7.97 -16.88
N ARG A 323 11.74 8.32 -18.10
CA ARG A 323 12.63 8.94 -19.12
C ARG A 323 13.25 10.25 -18.63
N ARG A 324 12.48 11.10 -17.95
CA ARG A 324 12.99 12.35 -17.36
C ARG A 324 14.08 12.08 -16.32
N LYS A 325 13.86 11.14 -15.40
CA LYS A 325 14.86 10.75 -14.39
C LYS A 325 16.15 10.25 -15.04
N HIS A 326 16.06 9.41 -16.06
CA HIS A 326 17.23 8.91 -16.79
C HIS A 326 18.03 10.05 -17.46
N ARG A 327 17.36 11.03 -18.07
CA ARG A 327 18.03 12.20 -18.66
C ARG A 327 18.75 13.07 -17.62
N LEU A 328 18.14 13.29 -16.46
CA LEU A 328 18.76 14.06 -15.37
C LEU A 328 20.00 13.36 -14.81
N LEU A 329 19.94 12.04 -14.63
CA LEU A 329 21.10 11.23 -14.19
C LEU A 329 22.22 11.22 -15.23
N ALA A 330 21.89 11.19 -16.52
CA ALA A 330 22.89 11.28 -17.58
C ALA A 330 23.63 12.63 -17.56
N ARG A 331 22.90 13.73 -17.37
CA ARG A 331 23.49 15.08 -17.25
C ARG A 331 24.40 15.23 -16.04
N ALA A 332 23.97 14.72 -14.87
CA ALA A 332 24.74 14.80 -13.64
C ALA A 332 26.04 13.96 -13.64
N LYS A 333 26.22 13.04 -14.60
CA LYS A 333 27.47 12.28 -14.78
C LYS A 333 28.49 12.98 -15.70
N VAL A 334 28.03 13.98 -16.45
CA VAL A 334 28.87 14.73 -17.41
C VAL A 334 29.39 16.04 -16.79
N THR A 335 28.77 16.50 -15.71
CA THR A 335 29.18 17.64 -14.87
C THR A 335 30.03 17.18 -13.70
#